data_AF-A0A7Z0MG74-F1
#
_entry.id   AF-A0A7Z0MG74-F1
#
_cell.length_a   1.000
_cell.length_b   1.000
_cell.length_c   1.000
_cell.angle_alpha   90.00
_cell.angle_beta   90.00
_cell.angle_gamma   90.00
#
_symmetry.space_group_name_H-M   'P 1'
#
loop_
_entity.id
_entity.type
_entity.pdbx_description
1 polymer ?
#
loop_
_entity_poly.entity_id
_entity_poly.type
_entity_poly.pdbx_seq_one_letter_code
_entity_poly.pdbx_strand_id
1 'polypeptide(L)'
;MLSVIEAAKRLGVSPRTVYDLAAPSGPIPCHRIGRRIVFSTEDLTEYLHQCRYTEIKREVATFLSSTVSLRASGSGLENYFRKRGREPKLTPTTAKNRRDSTPLQLVSNGKNTG
;
A
#
# COMPACT_ATOMS: atom_id res chain seq x y z
N MET A 1 11.43 18.77 -28.23
CA MET A 1 12.34 17.94 -27.40
C MET A 1 12.58 18.65 -26.09
N LEU A 2 12.20 18.04 -24.97
CA LEU A 2 12.32 18.60 -23.62
C LEU A 2 13.54 18.01 -22.90
N SER A 3 14.24 18.85 -22.15
CA SER A 3 15.29 18.39 -21.25
C SER A 3 14.72 17.73 -19.99
N VAL A 4 15.55 17.01 -19.25
CA VAL A 4 15.17 16.39 -17.96
C VAL A 4 14.56 17.41 -16.98
N ILE A 5 15.09 18.63 -16.94
CA ILE A 5 14.62 19.69 -16.04
C ILE A 5 13.21 20.14 -16.44
N GLU A 6 12.96 20.28 -17.74
CA GLU A 6 11.65 20.67 -18.26
C GLU A 6 10.63 19.56 -18.11
N ALA A 7 11.03 18.30 -18.35
CA ALA A 7 10.20 17.13 -18.10
C ALA A 7 9.83 17.03 -16.61
N ALA A 8 10.78 17.26 -15.70
CA ALA A 8 10.54 17.29 -14.26
C ALA A 8 9.50 18.34 -13.87
N LYS A 9 9.60 19.56 -14.44
CA LYS A 9 8.62 20.63 -14.22
C LYS A 9 7.23 20.26 -14.74
N ARG A 10 7.13 19.59 -15.89
CA ARG A 10 5.83 19.15 -16.45
C ARG A 10 5.20 18.01 -15.64
N LEU A 11 6.01 17.08 -15.18
CA LEU A 11 5.54 15.93 -14.38
C LEU A 11 5.33 16.29 -12.91
N GLY A 12 5.87 17.41 -12.43
CA GLY A 12 5.78 17.82 -11.01
C GLY A 12 6.64 16.97 -10.08
N VAL A 13 7.70 16.34 -10.60
CA VAL A 13 8.59 15.44 -9.84
C VAL A 13 10.02 15.97 -9.78
N SER A 14 10.84 15.37 -8.92
CA SER A 14 12.26 15.71 -8.87
C SER A 14 12.98 15.29 -10.16
N PRO A 15 14.03 16.00 -10.61
CA PRO A 15 14.82 15.60 -11.77
C PRO A 15 15.42 14.19 -11.64
N ARG A 16 15.74 13.77 -10.40
CA ARG A 16 16.25 12.43 -10.13
C ARG A 16 15.22 11.36 -10.46
N THR A 17 13.97 11.58 -10.05
CA THR A 17 12.84 10.70 -10.38
C THR A 17 12.64 10.56 -11.89
N VAL A 18 12.88 11.62 -12.66
CA VAL A 18 12.77 11.55 -14.14
C VAL A 18 13.80 10.59 -14.74
N TYR A 19 15.00 10.49 -14.17
CA TYR A 19 16.00 9.51 -14.63
C TYR A 19 15.56 8.06 -14.36
N ASP A 20 14.92 7.81 -13.21
CA ASP A 20 14.39 6.49 -12.87
C ASP A 20 13.20 6.10 -13.77
N LEU A 21 12.40 7.08 -14.18
CA LEU A 21 11.26 6.90 -15.08
C LEU A 21 11.64 6.78 -16.56
N ALA A 22 12.87 7.15 -16.94
CA ALA A 22 13.33 7.10 -18.32
C ALA A 22 13.74 5.68 -18.75
N ALA A 23 13.41 5.29 -19.97
CA ALA A 23 13.94 4.07 -20.58
C ALA A 23 15.49 4.04 -20.54
N PRO A 24 16.12 2.88 -20.24
CA PRO A 24 15.57 1.53 -20.28
C PRO A 24 14.95 1.01 -18.97
N SER A 25 15.16 1.69 -17.84
CA SER A 25 14.71 1.20 -16.53
C SER A 25 13.27 1.57 -16.23
N GLY A 26 12.80 2.68 -16.80
CA GLY A 26 11.47 3.22 -16.54
C GLY A 26 10.51 3.15 -17.74
N PRO A 27 9.24 3.48 -17.49
CA PRO A 27 8.16 3.34 -18.47
C PRO A 27 8.11 4.45 -19.53
N ILE A 28 8.82 5.58 -19.34
CA ILE A 28 8.74 6.73 -20.24
C ILE A 28 9.77 6.57 -21.36
N PRO A 29 9.34 6.53 -22.64
CA PRO A 29 10.25 6.57 -23.79
C PRO A 29 11.13 7.82 -23.76
N CYS A 30 12.40 7.68 -24.13
CA CYS A 30 13.32 8.80 -24.19
C CYS A 30 14.32 8.66 -25.33
N HIS A 31 14.79 9.80 -25.84
CA HIS A 31 15.87 9.84 -26.81
C HIS A 31 17.18 10.13 -26.09
N ARG A 32 18.18 9.27 -26.31
CA ARG A 32 19.53 9.43 -25.77
C ARG A 32 20.44 10.01 -26.83
N ILE A 33 20.91 11.23 -26.60
CA ILE A 33 21.87 11.94 -27.46
C ILE A 33 23.19 12.06 -26.67
N GLY A 34 24.08 11.10 -26.88
CA GLY A 34 25.29 10.96 -26.07
C GLY A 34 24.95 10.75 -24.60
N ARG A 35 25.40 11.67 -23.73
CA ARG A 35 25.08 11.65 -22.28
C ARG A 35 23.77 12.36 -21.93
N ARG A 36 23.15 13.06 -22.88
CA ARG A 36 21.91 13.81 -22.65
C ARG A 36 20.70 12.94 -22.93
N ILE A 37 19.67 13.08 -22.10
CA ILE A 37 18.36 12.45 -22.28
C ILE A 37 17.36 13.55 -22.58
N VAL A 38 16.59 13.36 -23.65
CA VAL A 38 15.52 14.28 -24.05
C VAL A 38 14.23 13.50 -24.27
N PHE A 39 13.11 14.17 -24.00
CA PHE A 39 11.76 13.58 -24.08
C PHE A 39 10.94 14.28 -25.16
N SER A 40 10.05 13.55 -25.83
CA SER A 40 8.99 14.20 -26.59
C SER A 40 7.93 14.75 -25.65
N THR A 41 7.24 15.79 -26.11
CA THR A 41 6.06 16.31 -25.41
C THR A 41 4.92 15.30 -25.44
N GLU A 42 4.76 14.56 -26.54
CA GLU A 42 3.71 13.55 -26.70
C GLU A 42 3.88 12.41 -25.67
N ASP A 43 5.09 11.85 -25.55
CA ASP A 43 5.39 10.74 -24.64
C ASP A 43 5.07 11.10 -23.18
N LEU A 44 5.40 12.33 -22.75
CA LEU A 44 5.10 12.78 -21.39
C LEU A 44 3.59 12.93 -21.16
N THR A 45 2.86 13.42 -22.15
CA THR A 45 1.40 13.53 -22.04
C THR A 45 0.74 12.15 -22.03
N GLU A 46 1.19 11.22 -22.87
CA GLU A 46 0.70 9.85 -22.89
C GLU A 46 0.94 9.16 -21.55
N TYR A 47 2.14 9.32 -20.98
CA TYR A 47 2.46 8.80 -19.66
C TYR A 47 1.53 9.37 -18.57
N LEU A 48 1.26 10.68 -18.59
CA LEU A 48 0.30 11.29 -17.66
C LEU A 48 -1.13 10.75 -17.84
N HIS A 49 -1.53 10.49 -19.09
CA HIS A 49 -2.81 9.84 -19.38
C HIS A 49 -2.86 8.40 -18.86
N GLN A 50 -1.76 7.64 -18.97
CA GLN A 50 -1.65 6.29 -18.42
C GLN A 50 -1.69 6.29 -16.89
N CYS A 51 -1.08 7.27 -16.24
CA CYS A 51 -1.13 7.44 -14.78
C CYS A 51 -2.49 7.94 -14.27
N ARG A 52 -3.40 8.38 -15.15
CA ARG A 52 -4.73 8.88 -14.77
C ARG A 52 -5.64 7.70 -14.43
N TYR A 53 -5.66 7.33 -13.16
CA TYR A 53 -6.68 6.44 -12.62
C TYR A 53 -7.91 7.25 -12.19
N THR A 54 -9.06 7.01 -12.82
CA THR A 54 -10.35 7.60 -12.42
C THR A 54 -11.09 6.75 -11.40
N GLU A 55 -10.72 5.48 -11.28
CA GLU A 55 -11.31 4.52 -10.37
C GLU A 55 -10.20 3.76 -9.64
N ILE A 56 -10.32 3.66 -8.30
CA ILE A 56 -9.43 2.83 -7.50
C ILE A 56 -9.83 1.38 -7.76
N LYS A 57 -9.10 0.69 -8.64
CA LYS A 57 -9.27 -0.76 -8.82
C LYS A 57 -9.08 -1.43 -7.46
N ARG A 58 -10.09 -2.18 -7.01
CA ARG A 58 -10.14 -2.85 -5.69
C ARG A 58 -8.89 -3.68 -5.36
N GLU A 59 -8.16 -4.14 -6.37
CA GLU A 59 -6.89 -4.88 -6.23
C GLU A 59 -5.75 -4.05 -5.61
N VAL A 60 -5.69 -2.73 -5.84
CA VAL A 60 -4.65 -1.87 -5.24
C VAL A 60 -5.00 -1.53 -3.78
N ALA A 61 -6.29 -1.43 -3.47
CA ALA A 61 -6.75 -1.25 -2.09
C ALA A 61 -6.30 -2.40 -1.18
N THR A 62 -6.25 -3.64 -1.70
CA THR A 62 -5.78 -4.81 -0.94
C THR A 62 -4.28 -4.80 -0.62
N PHE A 63 -3.44 -4.17 -1.45
CA PHE A 63 -2.00 -4.02 -1.15
C PHE A 63 -1.72 -2.89 -0.15
N LEU A 64 -2.49 -1.79 -0.20
CA LEU A 64 -2.39 -0.70 0.78
C LEU A 64 -2.99 -1.06 2.14
N SER A 65 -3.95 -2.00 2.18
CA SER A 65 -4.56 -2.50 3.41
C SER A 65 -3.76 -3.60 4.12
N SER A 66 -2.47 -3.81 3.80
CA SER A 66 -1.61 -4.75 4.55
C SER A 66 -1.40 -4.35 6.02
N THR A 67 -1.76 -3.13 6.42
CA THR A 67 -1.80 -2.70 7.83
C THR A 67 -3.11 -3.07 8.55
N VAL A 68 -4.18 -3.45 7.85
CA VAL A 68 -5.49 -3.72 8.48
C VAL A 68 -5.62 -5.17 8.99
N SER A 69 -4.89 -6.12 8.39
CA SER A 69 -4.98 -7.54 8.79
C SER A 69 -3.92 -8.02 9.78
N LEU A 70 -3.06 -7.15 10.32
CA LEU A 70 -2.20 -7.47 11.47
C LEU A 70 -2.92 -7.30 12.81
N ARG A 71 -4.20 -7.70 12.89
CA ARG A 71 -4.75 -8.22 14.16
C ARG A 71 -4.32 -9.68 14.26
N ALA A 72 -3.01 -9.91 14.38
CA ALA A 72 -2.52 -11.24 14.72
C ALA A 72 -3.02 -11.56 16.13
N SER A 73 -4.06 -12.41 16.20
CA SER A 73 -4.45 -13.11 17.43
C SER A 73 -3.17 -13.67 18.05
N GLY A 74 -2.83 -13.18 19.25
CA GLY A 74 -1.49 -13.24 19.83
C GLY A 74 -0.99 -14.63 20.21
N SER A 75 -0.64 -15.47 19.23
CA SER A 75 0.03 -16.75 19.48
C SER A 75 1.24 -17.00 18.57
N GLY A 76 1.22 -16.51 17.32
CA GLY A 76 2.31 -16.71 16.37
C GLY A 76 3.57 -15.90 16.69
N LEU A 77 3.41 -14.61 16.99
CA LEU A 77 4.53 -13.72 17.35
C LEU A 77 5.20 -14.16 18.66
N GLU A 78 4.42 -14.60 19.64
CA GLU A 78 4.94 -15.02 20.94
C GLU A 78 5.83 -16.28 20.83
N ASN A 79 5.41 -17.26 20.02
CA ASN A 79 6.21 -18.45 19.74
C ASN A 79 7.53 -18.13 19.00
N TYR A 80 7.53 -17.12 18.12
CA TYR A 80 8.74 -16.68 17.41
C TYR A 80 9.79 -16.11 18.38
N PHE A 81 9.37 -15.23 19.32
CA PHE A 81 10.30 -14.66 20.29
C PHE A 81 10.83 -15.72 21.26
N ARG A 82 9.99 -16.65 21.69
CA ARG A 82 10.39 -17.79 22.54
C ARG A 82 11.44 -18.68 21.84
N LYS A 83 11.25 -18.99 20.55
CA LYS A 83 12.24 -19.75 19.74
C LYS A 83 13.60 -19.05 19.63
N ARG A 84 13.63 -17.72 19.72
CA ARG A 84 14.85 -16.90 19.66
C ARG A 84 15.44 -16.60 21.04
N GLY A 85 14.97 -17.30 22.09
CA GLY A 85 15.48 -17.17 23.46
C GLY A 85 15.07 -15.86 24.15
N ARG A 86 14.08 -15.14 23.61
CA ARG A 86 13.52 -13.94 24.23
C ARG A 86 12.24 -14.32 24.94
N GLU A 87 12.31 -14.49 26.26
CA GLU A 87 11.11 -14.70 27.07
C GLU A 87 10.29 -13.40 27.10
N PRO A 88 9.01 -13.43 26.67
CA PRO A 88 8.11 -12.31 26.92
C PRO A 88 7.93 -12.18 28.43
N LYS A 89 8.44 -11.09 29.02
CA LYS A 89 8.11 -10.73 30.40
C LYS A 89 6.62 -10.38 30.44
N LEU A 90 5.80 -11.30 30.94
CA LEU A 90 4.43 -10.98 31.32
C LEU A 90 4.50 -10.01 32.50
N THR A 91 4.32 -8.73 32.23
CA THR A 91 4.05 -7.75 33.29
C THR A 91 2.78 -8.21 34.01
N PRO A 92 2.80 -8.46 35.33
CA PRO A 92 1.59 -8.78 36.07
C PRO A 92 0.67 -7.55 36.03
N THR A 93 -0.31 -7.58 35.14
CA THR A 93 -1.33 -6.54 35.04
C THR A 93 -2.29 -6.68 36.21
N THR A 94 -2.18 -5.81 37.22
CA THR A 94 -3.16 -5.65 38.31
C THR A 94 -4.48 -5.00 37.84
N ALA A 95 -4.77 -5.04 36.53
CA ALA A 95 -6.03 -4.55 36.02
C ALA A 95 -7.14 -5.54 36.36
N LYS A 96 -8.08 -5.12 37.22
CA LYS A 96 -9.31 -5.85 37.53
C LYS A 96 -10.04 -6.20 36.23
N ASN A 97 -10.18 -7.49 35.93
CA ASN A 97 -10.97 -7.96 34.80
C ASN A 97 -12.39 -7.36 34.89
N ARG A 98 -12.79 -6.58 33.88
CA ARG A 98 -14.19 -6.22 33.70
C ARG A 98 -14.95 -7.51 33.40
N ARG A 99 -16.08 -7.71 34.09
CA ARG A 99 -16.98 -8.83 33.80
C ARG A 99 -17.48 -8.65 32.37
N ASP A 100 -17.16 -9.62 31.52
CA ASP A 100 -17.68 -9.68 30.16
C ASP A 100 -19.20 -9.73 30.21
N SER A 101 -19.84 -8.82 29.49
CA SER A 101 -21.28 -8.78 29.35
C SER A 101 -21.73 -10.03 28.59
N THR A 102 -22.70 -10.75 29.16
CA THR A 102 -23.32 -11.94 28.58
C THR A 102 -23.81 -11.66 27.16
N PRO A 103 -23.52 -12.52 26.16
CA PRO A 103 -24.10 -12.37 24.83
C PRO A 103 -25.61 -12.55 24.90
N LEU A 104 -26.38 -11.60 24.37
CA LEU A 104 -27.82 -11.74 24.21
C LEU A 104 -28.11 -12.87 23.21
N GLN A 105 -28.73 -13.95 23.69
CA GLN A 105 -29.28 -14.98 22.80
C GLN A 105 -30.49 -14.41 22.06
N LEU A 106 -30.33 -14.21 20.75
CA LEU A 106 -31.46 -14.02 19.84
C LEU A 106 -32.17 -15.36 19.68
N VAL A 107 -33.29 -15.51 20.38
CA VAL A 107 -34.22 -16.63 20.19
C VAL A 107 -34.89 -16.48 18.83
N SER A 108 -34.63 -17.45 17.95
CA SER A 108 -35.40 -17.69 16.75
C SER A 108 -36.74 -18.34 17.11
N ASN A 109 -37.86 -17.78 16.63
CA ASN A 109 -39.14 -18.46 16.36
C ASN A 109 -40.04 -17.47 15.58
N GLY A 110 -40.84 -17.83 14.58
CA GLY A 110 -41.17 -19.15 14.06
C GLY A 110 -41.90 -19.05 12.71
N LYS A 111 -42.11 -20.21 12.10
CA LYS A 111 -43.00 -20.44 10.95
C LYS A 111 -44.46 -20.30 11.41
N ASN A 112 -45.33 -19.66 10.62
CA ASN A 112 -46.56 -20.35 10.20
C ASN A 112 -47.25 -19.70 9.00
N THR A 113 -47.82 -20.60 8.22
CA THR A 113 -48.69 -20.48 7.04
C THR A 113 -50.02 -19.80 7.33
N GLY A 114 -50.52 -19.04 6.36
CA GLY A 114 -51.91 -18.61 6.21
C GLY A 114 -52.21 -18.48 4.73
#